data_AF-A0A6A6DLZ6-F1
#
_entry.id   AF-A0A6A6DLZ6-F1
#
_cell.length_a   1.000
_cell.length_b   1.000
_cell.length_c   1.000
_cell.angle_alpha   90.00
_cell.angle_beta   90.00
_cell.angle_gamma   90.00
#
_symmetry.space_group_name_H-M   'P 1'
#
loop_
_entity.id
_entity.type
_entity.pdbx_description
1 polymer ?
#
loop_
_entity_poly.entity_id
_entity_poly.type
_entity_poly.pdbx_seq_one_letter_code
_entity_poly.pdbx_strand_id
1 'polypeptide(L)'
;PGVRTFVDEYVKNYPTYVMKQVMLKILNRKGEVEVVTGHSSSTMLSTCGILYKMFKSHLLSCVNGPVATYETEKVVQDIKNDEQKITVTFSDLGIDSTSNTIKADLVIAAYGVHSAIRRSLFPDLKPEYVGYVIWRSAMPEATLLRGARKVLENSTLLFGCLKDYILTFHVLSENGSLISSERQFTWEWYQHIPNPTNLETILTDINGIKHSTAVPRDKMHPSISPRNYRAAAPSSNPHFTEILENTTKPLLPAVHDP
;
A
#
# COMPACT_ATOMS: atom_id res chain seq x y z
N PRO A 1 13.59 -15.87 0.57
CA PRO A 1 14.16 -15.10 1.71
C PRO A 1 13.16 -14.02 2.17
N GLY A 2 13.01 -13.81 3.48
CA GLY A 2 12.20 -12.69 3.98
C GLY A 2 12.86 -11.34 3.64
N VAL A 3 12.07 -10.27 3.50
CA VAL A 3 12.55 -8.92 3.15
C VAL A 3 13.70 -8.48 4.07
N ARG A 4 13.62 -8.80 5.36
CA ARG A 4 14.67 -8.51 6.33
C ARG A 4 15.99 -9.20 6.01
N THR A 5 15.96 -10.52 5.76
CA THR A 5 17.16 -11.27 5.40
C THR A 5 17.84 -10.66 4.18
N PHE A 6 17.05 -10.24 3.19
CA PHE A 6 17.56 -9.55 2.01
C PHE A 6 18.23 -8.21 2.35
N VAL A 7 17.59 -7.37 3.18
CA VAL A 7 18.17 -6.09 3.60
C VAL A 7 19.47 -6.28 4.39
N ASP A 8 19.48 -7.24 5.32
CA ASP A 8 20.62 -7.55 6.17
C ASP A 8 21.81 -8.10 5.34
N GLU A 9 21.53 -8.90 4.31
CA GLU A 9 22.55 -9.51 3.45
C GLU A 9 23.10 -8.56 2.38
N TYR A 10 22.22 -7.81 1.69
CA TYR A 10 22.60 -7.08 0.48
C TYR A 10 22.73 -5.57 0.67
N VAL A 11 21.86 -4.93 1.45
CA VAL A 11 21.84 -3.46 1.57
C VAL A 11 22.87 -2.97 2.59
N LYS A 12 22.88 -3.56 3.80
CA LYS A 12 23.76 -3.26 4.94
C LYS A 12 23.71 -1.81 5.45
N ASN A 13 23.92 -1.62 6.76
CA ASN A 13 24.16 -0.31 7.42
C ASN A 13 23.11 0.81 7.20
N TYR A 14 21.86 0.49 6.83
CA TYR A 14 20.79 1.50 6.80
C TYR A 14 20.32 1.80 8.23
N PRO A 15 20.29 3.07 8.69
CA PRO A 15 20.25 3.41 10.11
C PRO A 15 19.03 2.83 10.83
N THR A 16 17.83 3.14 10.37
CA THR A 16 16.60 2.47 10.82
C THR A 16 15.53 2.62 9.74
N TYR A 17 14.91 1.51 9.38
CA TYR A 17 13.84 1.47 8.38
C TYR A 17 12.58 0.75 8.89
N VAL A 18 12.63 0.19 10.10
CA VAL A 18 11.52 -0.56 10.70
C VAL A 18 11.20 -0.08 12.10
N MET A 19 9.93 -0.18 12.46
CA MET A 19 9.47 -0.14 13.84
C MET A 19 9.12 -1.55 14.30
N LYS A 20 9.60 -1.90 15.49
CA LYS A 20 9.29 -3.19 16.13
C LYS A 20 7.94 -3.09 16.84
N GLN A 21 7.02 -3.97 16.50
CA GLN A 21 5.75 -4.16 17.19
C GLN A 21 5.79 -5.46 17.99
N VAL A 22 5.36 -5.38 19.25
CA VAL A 22 5.47 -6.49 20.21
C VAL A 22 4.11 -7.01 20.68
N MET A 23 3.04 -6.25 20.40
CA MET A 23 1.68 -6.57 20.84
C MET A 23 0.70 -6.44 19.68
N LEU A 24 -0.22 -7.40 19.60
CA LEU A 24 -1.51 -7.24 18.94
C LEU A 24 -2.57 -7.00 20.01
N LYS A 25 -3.33 -5.92 19.85
CA LYS A 25 -4.44 -5.55 20.71
C LYS A 25 -5.74 -5.72 19.94
N ILE A 26 -6.70 -6.46 20.50
CA ILE A 26 -8.06 -6.55 19.96
C ILE A 26 -8.97 -5.67 20.80
N LEU A 27 -9.68 -4.75 20.15
CA LEU A 27 -10.58 -3.82 20.83
C LEU A 27 -12.03 -4.26 20.71
N ASN A 28 -12.77 -3.97 21.77
CA ASN A 28 -14.21 -4.06 21.75
C ASN A 28 -14.87 -2.81 21.16
N ARG A 29 -16.19 -2.87 21.12
CA ARG A 29 -17.05 -1.79 20.61
C ARG A 29 -16.98 -0.49 21.43
N LYS A 30 -16.50 -0.53 22.67
CA LYS A 30 -16.35 0.66 23.54
C LYS A 30 -14.95 1.29 23.44
N GLY A 31 -14.03 0.68 22.69
CA GLY A 31 -12.64 1.12 22.62
C GLY A 31 -11.73 0.49 23.67
N GLU A 32 -12.24 -0.44 24.47
CA GLU A 32 -11.46 -1.13 25.50
C GLU A 32 -10.69 -2.29 24.88
N VAL A 33 -9.49 -2.55 25.39
CA VAL A 33 -8.66 -3.67 24.95
C VAL A 33 -9.17 -4.95 25.62
N GLU A 34 -9.69 -5.88 24.83
CA GLU A 34 -10.16 -7.20 25.31
C GLU A 34 -9.07 -8.25 25.30
N VAL A 35 -8.22 -8.21 24.28
CA VAL A 35 -7.13 -9.18 24.10
C VAL A 35 -5.84 -8.46 23.85
N VAL A 36 -4.79 -8.88 24.56
CA VAL A 36 -3.40 -8.52 24.26
C VAL A 36 -2.65 -9.82 24.01
N THR A 37 -2.23 -10.05 22.77
CA THR A 37 -1.34 -11.15 22.45
C THR A 37 0.06 -10.62 22.18
N GLY A 38 1.03 -11.10 22.97
CA GLY A 38 2.43 -10.97 22.63
C GLY A 38 2.75 -11.91 21.47
N HIS A 39 3.54 -11.46 20.50
CA HIS A 39 4.08 -12.36 19.48
C HIS A 39 5.39 -12.99 20.01
N SER A 40 5.55 -14.30 19.84
CA SER A 40 6.82 -15.00 20.14
C SER A 40 7.98 -14.48 19.28
N SER A 41 7.67 -13.93 18.10
CA SER A 41 8.57 -13.17 17.24
C SER A 41 8.00 -11.77 17.01
N SER A 42 8.74 -10.72 17.36
CA SER A 42 8.30 -9.35 17.11
C SER A 42 8.05 -9.06 15.63
N THR A 43 6.91 -8.46 15.30
CA THR A 43 6.61 -7.98 13.95
C THR A 43 7.41 -6.71 13.67
N MET A 44 8.02 -6.60 12.49
CA MET A 44 8.72 -5.39 12.05
C MET A 44 7.94 -4.74 10.93
N LEU A 45 7.67 -3.44 11.05
CA LEU A 45 6.86 -2.69 10.09
C LEU A 45 7.65 -1.54 9.51
N SER A 46 7.50 -1.34 8.20
CA SER A 46 8.10 -0.25 7.44
C SER A 46 7.06 0.35 6.50
N THR A 47 7.30 1.55 5.98
CA THR A 47 6.51 2.10 4.89
C THR A 47 7.12 1.69 3.55
N CYS A 48 6.29 1.56 2.52
CA CYS A 48 6.79 1.32 1.17
C CYS A 48 7.74 2.43 0.70
N GLY A 49 7.52 3.69 1.11
CA GLY A 49 8.38 4.82 0.74
C GLY A 49 9.79 4.72 1.32
N ILE A 50 9.94 4.28 2.58
CA ILE A 50 11.26 4.03 3.17
C ILE A 50 11.97 2.90 2.42
N LEU A 51 11.29 1.77 2.22
CA LEU A 51 11.88 0.63 1.51
C LEU A 51 12.29 0.99 0.09
N TYR A 52 11.44 1.73 -0.64
CA TYR A 52 11.73 2.19 -1.99
C TYR A 52 12.96 3.10 -2.04
N LYS A 53 13.05 4.11 -1.15
CA LYS A 53 14.21 5.00 -1.09
C LYS A 53 15.48 4.22 -0.76
N MET A 54 15.42 3.33 0.23
CA MET A 54 16.55 2.48 0.62
C MET A 54 17.06 1.62 -0.54
N PHE A 55 16.18 0.87 -1.19
CA PHE A 55 16.56 0.00 -2.30
C PHE A 55 17.03 0.79 -3.51
N LYS A 56 16.38 1.91 -3.85
CA LYS A 56 16.79 2.76 -4.96
C LYS A 56 18.15 3.40 -4.71
N SER A 57 18.39 3.94 -3.52
CA SER A 57 19.69 4.50 -3.15
C SER A 57 20.78 3.44 -3.23
N HIS A 58 20.52 2.22 -2.73
CA HIS A 58 21.47 1.12 -2.81
C HIS A 58 21.78 0.73 -4.26
N LEU A 59 20.73 0.52 -5.08
CA LEU A 59 20.84 0.18 -6.51
C LEU A 59 21.72 1.18 -7.27
N LEU A 60 21.61 2.47 -6.96
CA LEU A 60 22.34 3.55 -7.63
C LEU A 60 23.72 3.83 -7.01
N SER A 61 24.04 3.27 -5.84
CA SER A 61 25.28 3.54 -5.09
C SER A 61 26.46 2.64 -5.46
N CYS A 62 26.29 1.64 -6.34
CA CYS A 62 27.35 0.71 -6.69
C CYS A 62 28.56 1.42 -7.33
N VAL A 63 29.66 1.51 -6.56
CA VAL A 63 30.93 2.12 -7.00
C VAL A 63 31.81 1.13 -7.76
N ASN A 64 31.67 -0.18 -7.51
CA ASN A 64 32.56 -1.23 -8.03
C ASN A 64 31.80 -2.35 -8.79
N GLY A 65 30.99 -1.99 -9.79
CA GLY A 65 30.23 -2.92 -10.63
C GLY A 65 29.53 -2.21 -11.79
N PRO A 66 28.80 -2.94 -12.66
CA PRO A 66 27.97 -2.31 -13.69
C PRO A 66 26.95 -1.37 -13.03
N VAL A 67 26.94 -0.12 -13.48
CA VAL A 67 26.01 0.91 -12.97
C VAL A 67 24.60 0.54 -13.41
N ALA A 68 23.71 0.29 -12.46
CA ALA A 68 22.30 0.12 -12.77
C ALA A 68 21.71 1.46 -13.20
N THR A 69 20.97 1.46 -14.31
CA THR A 69 20.16 2.62 -14.71
C THR A 69 18.75 2.49 -14.16
N TYR A 70 18.15 3.62 -13.77
CA TYR A 70 16.77 3.69 -13.32
C TYR A 70 16.05 4.78 -14.12
N GLU A 71 15.43 4.36 -15.23
CA GLU A 71 14.70 5.25 -16.12
C GLU A 71 13.23 5.30 -15.73
N THR A 72 12.75 6.50 -15.38
CA THR A 72 11.33 6.75 -15.12
C THR A 72 10.60 7.10 -16.40
N GLU A 73 9.27 7.15 -16.33
CA GLU A 73 8.41 7.63 -17.44
C GLU A 73 8.43 6.73 -18.69
N LYS A 74 9.07 5.55 -18.61
CA LYS A 74 9.04 4.52 -19.65
C LYS A 74 7.85 3.58 -19.43
N VAL A 75 6.92 3.55 -20.38
CA VAL A 75 5.75 2.65 -20.35
C VAL A 75 6.00 1.50 -21.30
N VAL A 76 6.30 0.32 -20.77
CA VAL A 76 6.45 -0.90 -21.58
C VAL A 76 5.08 -1.33 -22.11
N GLN A 77 5.03 -1.54 -23.42
CA GLN A 77 3.84 -1.89 -24.18
C GLN A 77 3.83 -3.36 -24.59
N ASP A 78 4.99 -3.92 -24.94
CA ASP A 78 5.10 -5.29 -25.45
C ASP A 78 6.47 -5.91 -25.16
N ILE A 79 6.49 -7.25 -25.12
CA ILE A 79 7.71 -8.06 -24.96
C ILE A 79 7.63 -9.25 -25.92
N LYS A 80 8.61 -9.37 -26.83
CA LYS A 80 8.72 -10.47 -27.79
C LYS A 80 10.06 -11.18 -27.66
N ASN A 81 10.04 -12.50 -27.82
CA ASN A 81 11.25 -13.31 -27.83
C ASN A 81 11.57 -13.71 -29.28
N ASP A 82 12.65 -13.17 -29.83
CA ASP A 82 13.06 -13.38 -31.23
C ASP A 82 14.21 -14.42 -31.31
N GLU A 83 14.06 -15.55 -30.60
CA GLU A 83 14.97 -16.71 -30.47
C GLU A 83 16.39 -16.45 -29.91
N GLN A 84 16.97 -15.28 -30.13
CA GLN A 84 18.31 -14.89 -29.65
C GLN A 84 18.29 -13.86 -28.52
N LYS A 85 17.33 -12.94 -28.54
CA LYS A 85 17.15 -11.89 -27.54
C LYS A 85 15.67 -11.58 -27.36
N ILE A 86 15.36 -10.97 -26.22
CA ILE A 86 14.04 -10.44 -25.91
C ILE A 86 14.00 -8.97 -26.31
N THR A 87 13.07 -8.62 -27.19
CA THR A 87 12.78 -7.25 -27.61
C THR A 87 11.68 -6.69 -26.70
N VAL A 88 11.96 -5.56 -26.04
CA VAL A 88 11.02 -4.82 -25.20
C VAL A 88 10.64 -3.53 -25.92
N THR A 89 9.34 -3.34 -26.15
CA THR A 89 8.79 -2.13 -26.76
C THR A 89 8.21 -1.23 -25.68
N PHE A 90 8.56 0.06 -25.70
CA PHE A 90 8.10 1.03 -24.72
C PHE A 90 7.90 2.42 -25.32
N SER A 91 7.09 3.25 -24.67
CA SER A 91 6.91 4.66 -25.02
C SER A 91 7.32 5.57 -23.87
N ASP A 92 7.70 6.80 -24.20
CA ASP A 92 7.98 7.85 -23.22
C ASP A 92 6.70 8.60 -22.86
N LEU A 93 6.41 8.74 -21.57
CA LEU A 93 5.28 9.55 -21.10
C LEU A 93 5.51 11.02 -21.44
N GLY A 94 4.50 11.69 -22.01
CA GLY A 94 4.50 13.14 -22.26
C GLY A 94 5.21 13.59 -23.55
N ILE A 95 5.82 12.67 -24.31
CA ILE A 95 6.31 12.91 -25.67
C ILE A 95 5.30 12.25 -26.64
N ASP A 96 5.14 12.80 -27.84
CA ASP A 96 4.37 12.16 -28.91
C ASP A 96 4.71 10.67 -28.99
N SER A 97 3.70 9.83 -29.18
CA SER A 97 3.60 8.37 -28.95
C SER A 97 4.61 7.51 -29.74
N THR A 98 5.88 7.87 -29.66
CA THR A 98 6.97 7.26 -30.41
C THR A 98 7.33 5.99 -29.68
N SER A 99 7.11 4.87 -30.35
CA SER A 99 7.45 3.55 -29.84
C SER A 99 8.95 3.34 -29.96
N ASN A 100 9.62 3.11 -28.84
CA ASN A 100 11.03 2.77 -28.73
C ASN A 100 11.21 1.26 -28.48
N THR A 101 12.40 0.74 -28.78
CA THR A 101 12.73 -0.68 -28.54
C THR A 101 14.10 -0.84 -27.89
N ILE A 102 14.21 -1.78 -26.96
CA ILE A 102 15.48 -2.24 -26.40
C ILE A 102 15.56 -3.77 -26.47
N LYS A 103 16.76 -4.33 -26.63
CA LYS A 103 17.00 -5.78 -26.64
C LYS A 103 17.76 -6.20 -25.39
N ALA A 104 17.34 -7.31 -24.78
CA ALA A 104 17.95 -7.87 -23.58
C ALA A 104 18.03 -9.41 -23.67
N ASP A 105 18.99 -9.99 -22.96
CA ASP A 105 19.10 -11.45 -22.85
C ASP A 105 18.12 -12.02 -21.80
N LEU A 106 17.68 -11.19 -20.85
CA LEU A 106 16.69 -11.51 -19.83
C LEU A 106 15.81 -10.28 -19.54
N VAL A 107 14.51 -10.50 -19.36
CA VAL A 107 13.55 -9.47 -18.93
C VAL A 107 12.78 -9.95 -17.70
N ILE A 108 12.81 -9.14 -16.63
CA ILE A 108 12.05 -9.38 -15.40
C ILE A 108 10.85 -8.44 -15.37
N ALA A 109 9.65 -8.97 -15.59
CA ALA A 109 8.42 -8.20 -15.61
C ALA A 109 7.86 -7.94 -14.19
N ALA A 110 8.36 -6.91 -13.50
CA ALA A 110 7.98 -6.55 -12.13
C ALA A 110 6.86 -5.47 -12.04
N TYR A 111 5.83 -5.54 -12.90
CA TYR A 111 4.78 -4.51 -13.05
C TYR A 111 3.63 -4.57 -12.03
N GLY A 112 3.72 -5.45 -11.03
CA GLY A 112 2.68 -5.64 -10.02
C GLY A 112 1.38 -6.25 -10.57
N VAL A 113 0.31 -6.14 -9.78
CA VAL A 113 -0.96 -6.86 -10.02
C VAL A 113 -1.69 -6.45 -11.31
N HIS A 114 -1.41 -5.27 -11.87
CA HIS A 114 -2.03 -4.78 -13.12
C HIS A 114 -1.12 -4.85 -14.34
N SER A 115 -0.08 -5.68 -14.26
CA SER A 115 0.88 -5.90 -15.34
C SER A 115 0.18 -6.16 -16.68
N ALA A 116 0.29 -5.21 -17.61
CA ALA A 116 -0.18 -5.38 -18.98
C ALA A 116 0.56 -6.53 -19.67
N ILE A 117 1.85 -6.69 -19.34
CA ILE A 117 2.68 -7.82 -19.77
C ILE A 117 2.11 -9.15 -19.29
N ARG A 118 1.72 -9.26 -18.02
CA ARG A 118 1.11 -10.48 -17.48
C ARG A 118 -0.17 -10.84 -18.23
N ARG A 119 -1.01 -9.85 -18.54
CA ARG A 119 -2.24 -10.06 -19.33
C ARG A 119 -1.96 -10.49 -20.78
N SER A 120 -0.89 -9.98 -21.39
CA SER A 120 -0.50 -10.40 -22.74
C SER A 120 -0.03 -11.86 -22.76
N LEU A 121 0.77 -12.26 -21.78
CA LEU A 121 1.31 -13.62 -21.68
C LEU A 121 0.27 -14.65 -21.20
N PHE A 122 -0.68 -14.23 -20.35
CA PHE A 122 -1.71 -15.09 -19.75
C PHE A 122 -3.09 -14.44 -19.88
N PRO A 123 -3.67 -14.39 -21.10
CA PRO A 123 -4.91 -13.65 -21.38
C PRO A 123 -6.13 -14.21 -20.65
N ASP A 124 -6.10 -15.49 -20.29
CA ASP A 124 -7.18 -16.15 -19.56
C ASP A 124 -7.13 -15.91 -18.05
N LEU A 125 -6.00 -15.41 -17.52
CA LEU A 125 -5.85 -15.11 -16.09
C LEU A 125 -6.38 -13.71 -15.78
N LYS A 126 -7.63 -13.64 -15.31
CA LYS A 126 -8.31 -12.40 -14.95
C LYS A 126 -8.42 -12.27 -13.43
N PRO A 127 -7.94 -11.18 -12.83
CA PRO A 127 -8.15 -10.95 -11.40
C PRO A 127 -9.63 -10.85 -11.07
N GLU A 128 -10.07 -11.57 -10.05
CA GLU A 128 -11.48 -11.59 -9.64
C GLU A 128 -11.69 -10.74 -8.39
N TYR A 129 -12.66 -9.83 -8.44
CA TYR A 129 -13.03 -9.02 -7.29
C TYR A 129 -13.64 -9.88 -6.18
N VAL A 130 -13.05 -9.86 -4.99
CA VAL A 130 -13.45 -10.77 -3.89
C VAL A 130 -14.51 -10.19 -2.94
N GLY A 131 -15.17 -9.09 -3.32
CA GLY A 131 -16.23 -8.47 -2.51
C GLY A 131 -15.73 -7.52 -1.41
N TYR A 132 -14.46 -7.12 -1.43
CA TYR A 132 -13.89 -6.21 -0.42
C TYR A 132 -13.16 -5.02 -1.05
N VAL A 133 -13.27 -3.87 -0.39
CA VAL A 133 -12.37 -2.73 -0.61
C VAL A 133 -11.55 -2.48 0.65
N ILE A 134 -10.36 -1.89 0.50
CA ILE A 134 -9.51 -1.54 1.65
C ILE A 134 -9.35 -0.03 1.67
N TRP A 135 -10.05 0.64 2.59
CA TRP A 135 -9.71 2.03 2.89
C TRP A 135 -8.37 2.06 3.62
N ARG A 136 -7.44 2.90 3.18
CA ARG A 136 -6.16 3.04 3.86
C ARG A 136 -5.58 4.43 3.80
N SER A 137 -5.00 4.84 4.92
CA SER A 137 -4.29 6.11 5.01
C SER A 137 -3.18 6.05 6.06
N ALA A 138 -2.41 7.13 6.11
CA ALA A 138 -1.42 7.38 7.13
C ALA A 138 -1.76 8.72 7.79
N MET A 139 -1.53 8.82 9.09
CA MET A 139 -1.69 10.07 9.84
C MET A 139 -0.58 10.26 10.86
N PRO A 140 -0.06 11.48 11.04
CA PRO A 140 0.91 11.77 12.09
C PRO A 140 0.34 11.41 13.46
N GLU A 141 1.17 10.89 14.36
CA GLU A 141 0.77 10.58 15.75
C GLU A 141 0.15 11.81 16.44
N ALA A 142 0.66 13.01 16.12
CA ALA A 142 0.20 14.27 16.68
C ALA A 142 -1.26 14.61 16.40
N THR A 143 -1.88 14.07 15.34
CA THR A 143 -3.28 14.37 14.97
C THR A 143 -4.30 13.64 15.83
N LEU A 144 -3.89 12.62 16.59
CA LEU A 144 -4.77 11.88 17.48
C LEU A 144 -4.75 12.44 18.90
N LEU A 145 -5.87 12.35 19.60
CA LEU A 145 -6.01 12.56 21.01
C LEU A 145 -5.17 11.56 21.80
N ARG A 146 -4.78 11.95 23.01
CA ARG A 146 -3.95 11.15 23.91
C ARG A 146 -4.52 9.75 24.17
N GLY A 147 -5.85 9.61 24.22
CA GLY A 147 -6.53 8.33 24.41
C GLY A 147 -6.23 7.34 23.30
N ALA A 148 -6.52 7.71 22.04
CA ALA A 148 -6.24 6.87 20.88
C ALA A 148 -4.74 6.59 20.74
N ARG A 149 -3.87 7.61 20.87
CA ARG A 149 -2.42 7.43 20.83
C ARG A 149 -1.92 6.35 21.77
N LYS A 150 -2.34 6.40 23.04
CA LYS A 150 -1.90 5.45 24.07
C LYS A 150 -2.28 4.01 23.74
N VAL A 151 -3.45 3.81 23.14
CA VAL A 151 -3.91 2.47 22.76
C VAL A 151 -3.15 1.96 21.54
N LEU A 152 -2.83 2.82 20.58
CA LEU A 152 -2.16 2.47 19.31
C LEU A 152 -0.63 2.31 19.45
N GLU A 153 0.00 3.05 20.35
CA GLU A 153 1.45 3.10 20.48
C GLU A 153 2.07 1.71 20.68
N ASN A 154 3.11 1.43 19.89
CA ASN A 154 3.92 0.21 19.89
C ASN A 154 3.13 -1.11 19.72
N SER A 155 1.94 -1.03 19.12
CA SER A 155 1.06 -2.18 18.91
C SER A 155 0.45 -2.21 17.50
N THR A 156 0.16 -3.42 17.04
CA THR A 156 -0.86 -3.64 16.02
C THR A 156 -2.21 -3.61 16.73
N LEU A 157 -3.19 -2.92 16.16
CA LEU A 157 -4.56 -2.93 16.67
C LEU A 157 -5.45 -3.62 15.66
N LEU A 158 -6.33 -4.50 16.14
CA LEU A 158 -7.43 -5.08 15.38
C LEU A 158 -8.75 -4.66 16.02
N PHE A 159 -9.67 -4.16 15.19
CA PHE A 159 -11.04 -3.88 15.58
C PHE A 159 -12.01 -4.50 14.58
N GLY A 160 -12.80 -5.47 15.02
CA GLY A 160 -13.80 -6.14 14.19
C GLY A 160 -15.15 -5.41 14.18
N CYS A 161 -15.77 -5.33 13.00
CA CYS A 161 -17.07 -4.72 12.75
C CYS A 161 -17.96 -5.66 11.91
N LEU A 162 -18.62 -6.64 12.53
CA LEU A 162 -19.43 -7.64 11.81
C LEU A 162 -18.64 -8.36 10.69
N LYS A 163 -18.81 -7.94 9.43
CA LYS A 163 -18.09 -8.47 8.24
C LYS A 163 -16.85 -7.65 7.86
N ASP A 164 -16.64 -6.53 8.52
CA ASP A 164 -15.53 -5.62 8.29
C ASP A 164 -14.52 -5.74 9.42
N TYR A 165 -13.29 -5.29 9.17
CA TYR A 165 -12.31 -5.12 10.23
C TYR A 165 -11.32 -4.01 9.90
N ILE A 166 -10.77 -3.42 10.95
CA ILE A 166 -9.76 -2.39 10.85
C ILE A 166 -8.48 -2.89 11.51
N LEU A 167 -7.39 -2.72 10.78
CA LEU A 167 -6.04 -2.87 11.26
C LEU A 167 -5.40 -1.50 11.39
N THR A 168 -4.65 -1.28 12.46
CA THR A 168 -3.79 -0.10 12.56
C THR A 168 -2.40 -0.51 12.98
N PHE A 169 -1.43 0.23 12.49
CA PHE A 169 -0.02 -0.01 12.71
C PHE A 169 0.66 1.29 13.12
N HIS A 170 1.56 1.18 14.09
CA HIS A 170 2.47 2.25 14.47
C HIS A 170 3.76 2.08 13.67
N VAL A 171 4.08 3.06 12.83
CA VAL A 171 5.19 3.01 11.88
C VAL A 171 5.99 4.31 11.87
N LEU A 172 7.17 4.26 11.24
CA LEU A 172 7.97 5.46 10.96
C LEU A 172 7.24 6.34 9.92
N SER A 173 7.51 7.64 9.96
CA SER A 173 7.10 8.56 8.88
C SER A 173 7.84 8.27 7.57
N GLU A 174 7.28 8.75 6.47
CA GLU A 174 7.86 8.58 5.13
C GLU A 174 9.23 9.23 4.93
N ASN A 175 9.65 10.13 5.85
CA ASN A 175 11.00 10.69 5.87
C ASN A 175 12.01 9.75 6.55
N GLY A 176 11.57 8.61 7.10
CA GLY A 176 12.43 7.65 7.81
C GLY A 176 12.90 8.14 9.18
N SER A 177 12.31 9.20 9.71
CA SER A 177 12.73 9.80 10.97
C SER A 177 12.42 8.91 12.16
N LEU A 178 13.39 8.88 13.09
CA LEU A 178 13.30 8.19 14.37
C LEU A 178 12.78 9.10 15.49
N ILE A 179 12.55 10.38 15.20
CA ILE A 179 12.06 11.33 16.19
C ILE A 179 10.63 10.95 16.54
N SER A 180 10.36 10.75 17.82
CA SER A 180 9.05 10.31 18.32
C SER A 180 7.88 11.17 17.81
N SER A 181 8.08 12.50 17.73
CA SER A 181 7.09 13.44 17.22
C SER A 181 6.80 13.34 15.72
N GLU A 182 7.64 12.63 14.98
CA GLU A 182 7.51 12.44 13.54
C GLU A 182 6.93 11.07 13.19
N ARG A 183 6.61 10.21 14.16
CA ARG A 183 5.98 8.90 13.90
C ARG A 183 4.55 9.06 13.38
N GLN A 184 4.06 8.02 12.71
CA GLN A 184 2.72 8.01 12.15
C GLN A 184 2.02 6.69 12.43
N PHE A 185 0.69 6.73 12.41
CA PHE A 185 -0.13 5.53 12.32
C PHE A 185 -0.55 5.33 10.88
N THR A 186 -0.44 4.08 10.40
CA THR A 186 -1.16 3.65 9.21
C THR A 186 -2.35 2.82 9.64
N TRP A 187 -3.41 2.87 8.85
CA TRP A 187 -4.60 2.07 9.10
C TRP A 187 -5.18 1.55 7.80
N GLU A 188 -5.83 0.41 7.90
CA GLU A 188 -6.49 -0.29 6.81
C GLU A 188 -7.85 -0.77 7.31
N TRP A 189 -8.93 -0.35 6.66
CA TRP A 189 -10.28 -0.84 6.93
C TRP A 189 -10.75 -1.67 5.75
N TYR A 190 -10.87 -2.96 5.99
CA TYR A 190 -11.45 -3.93 5.08
C TYR A 190 -12.96 -3.82 5.18
N GLN A 191 -13.56 -3.26 4.14
CA GLN A 191 -14.99 -3.05 4.04
C GLN A 191 -15.58 -4.02 3.03
N HIS A 192 -16.59 -4.79 3.45
CA HIS A 192 -17.30 -5.72 2.60
C HIS A 192 -18.28 -4.97 1.68
N ILE A 193 -18.01 -4.99 0.37
CA ILE A 193 -18.83 -4.38 -0.69
C ILE A 193 -19.12 -5.46 -1.75
N PRO A 194 -20.07 -6.37 -1.50
CA PRO A 194 -20.33 -7.49 -2.41
C PRO A 194 -21.09 -7.09 -3.68
N ASN A 195 -21.74 -5.93 -3.70
CA ASN A 195 -22.53 -5.47 -4.84
C ASN A 195 -21.66 -4.72 -5.86
N PRO A 196 -21.52 -5.20 -7.11
CA PRO A 196 -20.71 -4.56 -8.15
C PRO A 196 -21.14 -3.12 -8.46
N THR A 197 -22.43 -2.77 -8.39
CA THR A 197 -22.90 -1.40 -8.64
C THR A 197 -22.41 -0.42 -7.58
N ASN A 198 -22.33 -0.88 -6.32
CA ASN A 198 -21.75 -0.09 -5.25
C ASN A 198 -20.24 0.09 -5.46
N LEU A 199 -19.55 -0.97 -5.91
CA LEU A 199 -18.13 -0.91 -6.24
C LEU A 199 -17.85 0.11 -7.36
N GLU A 200 -18.60 0.07 -8.45
CA GLU A 200 -18.43 1.03 -9.55
C GLU A 200 -18.58 2.47 -9.08
N THR A 201 -19.60 2.74 -8.25
CA THR A 201 -19.83 4.07 -7.68
C THR A 201 -18.64 4.54 -6.85
N ILE A 202 -18.12 3.65 -5.99
CA ILE A 202 -17.00 3.93 -5.11
C ILE A 202 -15.68 4.11 -5.88
N LEU A 203 -15.51 3.40 -7.00
CA LEU A 203 -14.35 3.47 -7.87
C LEU A 203 -14.47 4.52 -9.00
N THR A 204 -15.49 5.38 -8.96
CA THR A 204 -15.64 6.48 -9.91
C THR A 204 -15.04 7.76 -9.33
N ASP A 205 -14.18 8.42 -10.11
CA ASP A 205 -13.48 9.62 -9.67
C ASP A 205 -14.27 10.93 -9.87
N ILE A 206 -13.72 12.07 -9.44
CA ILE A 206 -14.35 13.40 -9.57
C ILE A 206 -14.71 13.81 -11.01
N ASN A 207 -14.06 13.20 -12.01
CA ASN A 207 -14.30 13.50 -13.42
C ASN A 207 -15.25 12.47 -14.07
N GLY A 208 -15.81 11.55 -13.28
CA GLY A 208 -16.66 10.46 -13.78
C GLY A 208 -15.89 9.30 -14.40
N ILE A 209 -14.57 9.24 -14.25
CA ILE A 209 -13.77 8.12 -14.77
C ILE A 209 -13.93 6.93 -13.82
N LYS A 210 -14.37 5.80 -14.37
CA LYS A 210 -14.44 4.52 -13.66
C LYS A 210 -13.06 3.89 -13.60
N HIS A 211 -12.54 3.68 -12.39
CA HIS A 211 -11.28 2.97 -12.15
C HIS A 211 -11.57 1.49 -11.90
N SER A 212 -10.72 0.61 -12.43
CA SER A 212 -10.89 -0.84 -12.23
C SER A 212 -10.40 -1.32 -10.86
N THR A 213 -9.49 -0.57 -10.22
CA THR A 213 -8.80 -1.04 -9.01
C THR A 213 -8.80 -0.03 -7.89
N ALA A 214 -8.33 1.19 -8.13
CA ALA A 214 -8.24 2.20 -7.11
C ALA A 214 -8.41 3.57 -7.72
N VAL A 215 -9.09 4.47 -6.99
CA VAL A 215 -9.17 5.88 -7.37
C VAL A 215 -7.91 6.59 -6.89
N PRO A 216 -7.20 7.36 -7.74
CA PRO A 216 -6.10 8.20 -7.31
C PRO A 216 -6.52 9.15 -6.19
N ARG A 217 -5.65 9.37 -5.19
CA ARG A 217 -6.02 10.14 -3.98
C ARG A 217 -6.48 11.55 -4.30
N ASP A 218 -5.88 12.19 -5.30
CA ASP A 218 -6.19 13.55 -5.77
C ASP A 218 -7.43 13.61 -6.67
N LYS A 219 -7.97 12.45 -7.08
CA LYS A 219 -9.16 12.33 -7.92
C LYS A 219 -10.37 11.75 -7.16
N MET A 220 -10.22 11.40 -5.89
CA MET A 220 -11.31 10.84 -5.10
C MET A 220 -12.46 11.83 -4.95
N HIS A 221 -13.69 11.36 -5.22
CA HIS A 221 -14.87 12.20 -5.12
C HIS A 221 -15.13 12.64 -3.67
N PRO A 222 -15.41 13.92 -3.36
CA PRO A 222 -15.58 14.39 -1.98
C PRO A 222 -16.70 13.70 -1.19
N SER A 223 -17.74 13.21 -1.87
CA SER A 223 -18.79 12.38 -1.24
C SER A 223 -18.32 10.97 -0.87
N ILE A 224 -17.22 10.50 -1.45
CA ILE A 224 -16.62 9.19 -1.21
C ILE A 224 -15.52 9.37 -0.16
N SER A 225 -15.88 9.15 1.11
CA SER A 225 -14.93 9.25 2.22
C SER A 225 -15.18 8.17 3.27
N PRO A 226 -14.15 7.69 3.98
CA PRO A 226 -14.32 6.69 5.05
C PRO A 226 -15.38 7.11 6.08
N ARG A 227 -15.46 8.42 6.39
CA ARG A 227 -16.44 8.97 7.34
C ARG A 227 -17.88 8.79 6.87
N ASN A 228 -18.15 9.00 5.59
CA ASN A 228 -19.51 8.85 5.04
C ASN A 228 -19.92 7.37 5.01
N TYR A 229 -18.96 6.48 4.74
CA TYR A 229 -19.19 5.04 4.73
C TYR A 229 -19.21 4.43 6.13
N ARG A 230 -18.73 5.13 7.16
CA ARG A 230 -18.82 4.70 8.56
C ARG A 230 -20.26 4.48 9.01
N ALA A 231 -21.24 5.26 8.55
CA ALA A 231 -22.63 5.10 8.99
C ALA A 231 -23.22 3.71 8.64
N ALA A 232 -22.67 3.04 7.62
CA ALA A 232 -23.00 1.66 7.27
C ALA A 232 -22.25 0.63 8.12
N ALA A 233 -21.16 1.01 8.78
CA ALA A 233 -20.41 0.19 9.73
C ALA A 233 -20.88 0.48 11.17
N PRO A 234 -21.29 -0.53 11.96
CA PRO A 234 -21.69 -0.31 13.34
C PRO A 234 -20.46 -0.03 14.22
N SER A 235 -19.84 1.14 14.10
CA SER A 235 -18.65 1.48 14.89
C SER A 235 -18.99 2.46 16.03
N SER A 236 -19.29 1.90 17.20
CA SER A 236 -19.30 2.65 18.46
C SER A 236 -17.89 2.85 19.05
N ASN A 237 -16.84 2.35 18.39
CA ASN A 237 -15.48 2.46 18.89
C ASN A 237 -14.96 3.91 18.70
N PRO A 238 -14.63 4.61 19.79
CA PRO A 238 -14.25 6.03 19.73
C PRO A 238 -12.90 6.24 19.03
N HIS A 239 -11.95 5.32 19.16
CA HIS A 239 -10.64 5.43 18.52
C HIS A 239 -10.75 5.28 17.00
N PHE A 240 -11.59 4.36 16.53
CA PHE A 240 -11.81 4.22 15.09
C PHE A 240 -12.56 5.42 14.51
N THR A 241 -13.58 5.91 15.22
CA THR A 241 -14.31 7.14 14.88
C THR A 241 -13.34 8.30 14.67
N GLU A 242 -12.43 8.48 15.62
CA GLU A 242 -11.42 9.54 15.59
C GLU A 242 -10.42 9.38 14.43
N ILE A 243 -9.94 8.16 14.16
CA ILE A 243 -9.08 7.86 13.00
C ILE A 243 -9.77 8.26 11.69
N LEU A 244 -11.03 7.88 11.51
CA LEU A 244 -11.77 8.21 10.30
C LEU A 244 -12.02 9.71 10.16
N GLU A 245 -12.31 10.41 11.26
CA GLU A 245 -12.57 11.85 11.26
C GLU A 245 -11.32 12.69 10.97
N ASN A 246 -10.15 12.22 11.38
CA ASN A 246 -8.87 12.90 11.11
C ASN A 246 -8.22 12.48 9.78
N THR A 247 -8.86 11.60 8.99
CA THR A 247 -8.32 11.17 7.71
C THR A 247 -8.53 12.24 6.63
N THR A 248 -7.44 12.69 6.02
CA THR A 248 -7.48 13.72 4.96
C THR A 248 -7.27 13.17 3.55
N LYS A 249 -6.45 12.11 3.41
CA LYS A 249 -6.08 11.55 2.11
C LYS A 249 -6.25 10.03 2.13
N PRO A 250 -7.48 9.49 2.09
CA PRO A 250 -7.69 8.06 1.98
C PRO A 250 -7.28 7.54 0.58
N LEU A 251 -6.94 6.27 0.51
CA LEU A 251 -6.82 5.48 -0.72
C LEU A 251 -7.75 4.29 -0.59
N LEU A 252 -8.31 3.86 -1.72
CA LEU A 252 -9.34 2.83 -1.75
C LEU A 252 -9.14 1.84 -2.90
N PRO A 253 -8.23 0.86 -2.75
CA PRO A 253 -8.16 -0.28 -3.64
C PRO A 253 -9.31 -1.27 -3.41
N ALA A 254 -9.82 -1.79 -4.51
CA ALA A 254 -10.60 -3.02 -4.58
C ALA A 254 -9.66 -4.23 -4.46
N VAL A 255 -10.07 -5.20 -3.66
CA VAL A 255 -9.32 -6.44 -3.44
C VAL A 255 -9.65 -7.41 -4.55
N HIS A 256 -8.61 -7.91 -5.21
CA HIS A 256 -8.73 -8.91 -6.26
C HIS A 256 -7.89 -10.13 -5.90
N ASP A 257 -8.43 -11.30 -6.19
CA ASP A 257 -7.66 -12.55 -6.21
C ASP A 257 -6.83 -12.59 -7.52
N PRO A 258 -5.48 -12.66 -7.46
CA PRO A 258 -4.61 -12.48 -8.62
C PRO A 258 -4.58 -13.62 -9.64
#